data_AF-A0A5F9CD41-F1
#
_entry.id   AF-A0A5F9CD41-F1
#
_cell.length_a   1.000
_cell.length_b   1.000
_cell.length_c   1.000
_cell.angle_alpha   90.00
_cell.angle_beta   90.00
_cell.angle_gamma   90.00
#
_symmetry.space_group_name_H-M   'P 1'
#
loop_
_entity.id
_entity.type
_entity.pdbx_description
1 polymer ?
#
loop_
_entity_poly.entity_id
_entity_poly.type
_entity_poly.pdbx_seq_one_letter_code
_entity_poly.pdbx_strand_id
1 'polypeptide(L)'
;MERIEGAAVGRCTASPYLQPPTLHYRQNGTQKSWDFMKTHDSVTLLLLNSSRRSLVLVRQFRPAVYAGETERHSPGSLAAVGREGPGSCSRRCPAWQG
;
A
#
# COMPACT_ATOMS: atom_id res chain seq x y z
N MET A 1 -11.18 21.84 -3.84
CA MET A 1 -10.35 20.67 -3.45
C MET A 1 -9.08 21.25 -2.85
N GLU A 2 -8.60 20.73 -1.74
CA GLU A 2 -7.36 21.26 -1.15
C GLU A 2 -6.21 21.09 -2.14
N ARG A 3 -5.39 22.13 -2.28
CA ARG A 3 -4.21 22.12 -3.15
C ARG A 3 -3.09 21.42 -2.38
N ILE A 4 -2.57 20.33 -2.95
CA ILE A 4 -1.43 19.59 -2.39
C ILE A 4 -0.16 20.10 -3.07
N GLU A 5 0.84 20.48 -2.28
CA GLU A 5 2.13 21.00 -2.76
C GLU A 5 3.28 20.24 -2.09
N GLY A 6 4.39 20.07 -2.80
CA GLY A 6 5.61 19.46 -2.24
C GLY A 6 5.53 17.97 -1.89
N ALA A 7 4.64 17.20 -2.53
CA ALA A 7 4.55 15.76 -2.29
C ALA A 7 5.80 15.02 -2.80
N ALA A 8 6.36 14.14 -1.97
CA ALA A 8 7.49 13.28 -2.32
C ALA A 8 7.31 11.88 -1.72
N VAL A 9 7.87 10.86 -2.37
CA VAL A 9 7.81 9.47 -1.91
C VAL A 9 9.18 9.02 -1.41
N GLY A 10 9.18 8.34 -0.25
CA GLY A 10 10.37 7.76 0.37
C GLY A 10 10.20 6.26 0.63
N ARG A 11 11.30 5.59 1.01
CA ARG A 11 11.28 4.18 1.39
C ARG A 11 10.55 3.97 2.72
N CYS A 12 9.69 2.95 2.78
CA CYS A 12 8.99 2.53 3.99
C CYS A 12 9.75 1.36 4.66
N THR A 13 10.84 1.65 5.38
CA THR A 13 11.74 0.61 5.93
C THR A 13 11.37 0.13 7.33
N ALA A 14 10.88 1.01 8.21
CA ALA A 14 10.55 0.70 9.60
C ALA A 14 9.29 1.45 10.04
N SER A 15 8.15 1.17 9.39
CA SER A 15 6.87 1.75 9.77
C SER A 15 6.21 0.96 10.90
N PRO A 16 5.76 1.61 11.99
CA PRO A 16 4.96 0.95 13.02
C PRO A 16 3.54 0.62 12.55
N TYR A 17 3.08 1.25 11.45
CA TYR A 17 1.70 1.13 10.94
C TYR A 17 1.57 0.18 9.74
N LEU A 18 2.61 0.09 8.91
CA LEU A 18 2.65 -0.72 7.70
C LEU A 18 3.79 -1.71 7.82
N GLN A 19 3.44 -2.98 8.04
CA GLN A 19 4.41 -4.07 8.11
C GLN A 19 4.13 -4.99 6.92
N PRO A 20 5.09 -5.21 6.00
CA PRO A 20 4.93 -6.15 4.89
C PRO A 20 5.57 -7.52 5.22
N PRO A 21 4.85 -8.45 5.89
CA PRO A 21 5.32 -9.82 6.08
C PRO A 21 5.18 -10.67 4.81
N THR A 22 6.07 -11.66 4.72
CA THR A 22 5.97 -12.78 3.77
C THR A 22 5.58 -14.05 4.53
N LEU A 23 4.46 -14.66 4.16
CA LEU A 23 4.04 -15.97 4.64
C LEU A 23 4.69 -17.07 3.80
N HIS A 24 5.48 -17.93 4.43
CA HIS A 24 6.01 -19.15 3.79
C HIS A 24 5.23 -20.37 4.28
N TYR A 25 4.71 -21.17 3.36
CA TYR A 25 3.88 -22.32 3.71
C TYR A 25 4.02 -23.45 2.69
N ARG A 26 3.67 -24.67 3.10
CA ARG A 26 3.66 -25.84 2.23
C ARG A 26 2.24 -26.30 1.99
N GLN A 27 1.84 -26.42 0.73
CA GLN A 27 0.51 -26.88 0.32
C GLN A 27 0.67 -28.05 -0.64
N ASN A 28 0.12 -29.21 -0.29
CA ASN A 28 0.20 -30.44 -1.08
C ASN A 28 1.64 -30.79 -1.50
N GLY A 29 2.58 -30.64 -0.57
CA GLY A 29 4.00 -30.89 -0.85
C GLY A 29 4.75 -29.78 -1.58
N THR A 30 4.04 -28.79 -2.13
CA THR A 30 4.64 -27.66 -2.84
C THR A 30 4.91 -26.49 -1.91
N GLN A 31 6.12 -25.93 -1.97
CA GLN A 31 6.49 -24.75 -1.21
C GLN A 31 5.92 -23.49 -1.87
N LYS A 32 5.26 -22.64 -1.08
CA LYS A 32 4.63 -21.39 -1.53
C LYS A 32 5.03 -20.24 -0.62
N SER A 33 5.04 -19.04 -1.19
CA SER A 33 5.27 -17.79 -0.47
C SER A 33 4.21 -16.78 -0.87
N TRP A 34 3.72 -15.99 0.08
CA TRP A 34 2.70 -14.97 -0.16
C TRP A 34 3.01 -13.71 0.64
N ASP A 35 3.11 -12.57 -0.03
CA ASP A 35 3.30 -11.28 0.61
C ASP A 35 1.95 -10.66 0.96
N PHE A 36 1.86 -10.07 2.15
CA PHE A 36 0.66 -9.36 2.59
C PHE A 36 1.05 -8.14 3.42
N MET A 37 0.10 -7.23 3.63
CA MET A 37 0.29 -6.06 4.47
C MET A 37 -0.45 -6.29 5.79
N LYS A 38 0.28 -6.29 6.89
CA LYS A 38 -0.31 -6.21 8.22
C LYS A 38 -0.59 -4.74 8.52
N THR A 39 -1.87 -4.45 8.82
CA THR A 39 -2.36 -3.11 9.15
C THR A 39 -3.10 -3.17 10.50
N HIS A 40 -3.36 -2.00 11.09
CA HIS A 40 -4.18 -1.91 12.29
C HIS A 40 -5.64 -2.24 12.02
N ASP A 41 -6.33 -2.72 13.05
CA ASP A 41 -7.78 -2.95 13.00
C ASP A 41 -8.52 -1.65 12.69
N SER A 42 -9.56 -1.75 11.87
CA SER A 42 -10.36 -0.59 11.46
C SER A 42 -11.85 -0.87 11.63
N VAL A 43 -12.60 0.20 11.86
CA VAL A 43 -14.07 0.18 11.92
C VAL A 43 -14.63 1.09 10.83
N THR A 44 -15.77 0.72 10.27
CA THR A 44 -16.50 1.53 9.30
C THR A 44 -17.96 1.61 9.72
N LEU A 45 -18.52 2.82 9.74
CA LEU A 45 -19.89 3.09 10.12
C LEU A 45 -20.67 3.64 8.93
N LEU A 46 -21.87 3.11 8.70
CA LEU A 46 -22.82 3.64 7.75
C LEU A 46 -23.92 4.41 8.50
N LEU A 47 -23.91 5.75 8.40
CA LEU A 47 -24.85 6.60 9.11
C LEU A 47 -25.93 7.12 8.16
N LEU A 48 -27.18 6.73 8.41
CA LEU A 48 -28.36 7.22 7.72
C LEU A 48 -29.03 8.34 8.50
N ASN A 49 -29.22 9.49 7.86
CA ASN A 49 -30.13 10.52 8.33
C ASN A 49 -31.55 10.21 7.84
N SER A 50 -32.37 9.62 8.72
CA SER A 50 -33.72 9.17 8.37
C SER A 50 -34.66 10.30 7.96
N SER A 51 -34.54 11.48 8.59
CA SER A 51 -35.38 12.65 8.27
C SER A 51 -35.14 13.17 6.85
N ARG A 52 -33.90 13.10 6.36
CA ARG A 52 -33.51 13.58 5.03
C ARG A 52 -33.33 12.47 3.99
N ARG A 53 -33.48 11.21 4.40
CA ARG A 53 -33.18 10.01 3.58
C ARG A 53 -31.80 10.09 2.91
N SER A 54 -30.80 10.54 3.66
CA SER A 54 -29.45 10.79 3.14
C SER A 54 -28.38 10.10 3.97
N LEU A 55 -27.33 9.59 3.32
CA LEU A 55 -26.16 9.04 4.00
C LEU A 55 -25.19 10.15 4.40
N VAL A 56 -24.64 10.04 5.60
CA VAL A 56 -23.57 10.94 6.08
C VAL A 56 -22.23 10.31 5.71
N LEU A 57 -21.44 11.05 4.93
CA LEU A 57 -20.12 10.65 4.47
C LEU A 57 -19.08 11.70 4.85
N VAL A 58 -17.82 11.28 4.97
CA VAL A 58 -16.68 12.18 5.21
C VAL A 58 -15.86 12.36 3.93
N ARG A 59 -15.34 13.57 3.74
CA ARG A 59 -14.33 13.84 2.72
C ARG A 59 -12.98 13.98 3.41
N GLN A 60 -12.03 13.11 3.09
CA GLN A 60 -10.68 13.13 3.64
C GLN A 60 -9.68 12.92 2.52
N PHE A 61 -8.53 13.58 2.63
CA PHE A 61 -7.41 13.31 1.74
C PHE A 61 -6.86 11.90 2.01
N ARG A 62 -6.56 11.17 0.92
CA ARG A 62 -6.01 9.80 0.96
C ARG A 62 -4.67 9.79 0.22
N PRO A 63 -3.53 9.97 0.93
CA PRO A 63 -2.22 10.13 0.31
C PRO A 63 -1.80 8.97 -0.61
N ALA A 64 -2.08 7.72 -0.21
CA ALA A 64 -1.75 6.55 -1.02
C ALA A 64 -2.52 6.50 -2.35
N VAL A 65 -3.78 6.94 -2.36
CA VAL A 65 -4.60 7.05 -3.58
C VAL A 65 -4.05 8.16 -4.46
N TYR A 66 -3.77 9.33 -3.88
CA TYR A 66 -3.16 10.44 -4.61
C TYR A 66 -1.84 10.01 -5.29
N ALA A 67 -0.95 9.33 -4.55
CA ALA A 67 0.31 8.86 -5.12
C ALA A 67 0.10 7.86 -6.26
N GLY A 68 -0.82 6.89 -6.09
CA GLY A 68 -1.14 5.92 -7.12
C GLY A 68 -1.73 6.54 -8.39
N GLU A 69 -2.66 7.50 -8.26
CA GLU A 69 -3.24 8.21 -9.40
C GLU A 69 -2.23 9.13 -10.09
N THR A 70 -1.35 9.79 -9.32
CA THR A 70 -0.27 10.63 -9.86
C THR A 70 0.71 9.80 -10.68
N GLU A 71 1.11 8.63 -10.17
CA GLU A 71 2.00 7.70 -10.88
C GLU A 71 1.36 7.15 -12.16
N ARG A 72 0.03 6.91 -12.17
CA ARG A 72 -0.70 6.46 -13.36
C ARG A 72 -0.75 7.51 -14.46
N HIS A 73 -0.99 8.78 -14.10
CA HIS A 73 -1.11 9.87 -15.06
C HIS A 73 0.26 10.43 -15.47
N SER A 74 1.28 10.27 -14.63
CA SER A 74 2.64 10.76 -14.86
C SER A 74 3.65 9.79 -14.24
N PRO A 75 3.98 8.69 -14.94
CA PRO A 75 4.92 7.68 -14.44
C PRO A 75 6.28 8.29 -14.09
N GLY A 76 6.85 7.88 -12.97
CA GLY A 76 8.14 8.34 -12.47
C GLY A 76 8.12 9.69 -11.76
N SER A 77 6.99 10.41 -11.77
CA SER A 77 6.86 11.71 -11.07
C SER A 77 7.00 11.60 -9.55
N LEU A 78 6.77 10.40 -8.99
CA LEU A 78 6.90 10.08 -7.58
C LEU A 78 7.93 8.97 -7.32
N ALA A 79 8.91 8.79 -8.22
CA ALA A 79 9.97 7.81 -8.02
C ALA A 79 10.71 8.08 -6.69
N ALA A 80 10.82 7.05 -5.85
CA ALA A 80 11.47 7.17 -4.56
C ALA A 80 12.94 7.59 -4.74
N VAL A 81 13.35 8.68 -4.09
CA VAL A 81 14.75 9.14 -4.11
C VAL A 81 15.64 8.05 -3.47
N GLY A 82 16.32 7.28 -4.31
CA GLY A 82 17.28 6.27 -3.89
C GLY A 82 18.65 6.88 -3.64
N ARG A 83 19.14 6.84 -2.40
CA ARG A 83 20.58 6.73 -2.15
C ARG A 83 20.88 5.25 -1.91
N GLU A 84 21.67 4.66 -2.80
CA GLU A 84 22.09 3.26 -2.73
C GLU A 84 23.16 3.02 -1.65
N GLY A 85 23.12 1.82 -1.09
CA GLY A 85 24.26 1.12 -0.48
C GLY A 85 24.09 -0.38 -0.80
N PRO A 86 25.17 -1.13 -1.07
CA PRO A 86 25.06 -2.47 -1.64
C PRO A 86 24.74 -3.51 -0.55
N GLY A 87 23.68 -4.29 -0.77
CA GLY A 87 23.33 -5.44 0.05
C GLY A 87 22.76 -6.53 -0.84
N SER A 88 23.64 -7.42 -1.31
CA SER A 88 23.33 -8.56 -2.16
C SER A 88 22.29 -9.50 -1.52
N CYS A 89 21.18 -9.76 -2.21
CA CYS A 89 20.30 -10.88 -1.88
C CYS A 89 20.45 -11.97 -2.95
N SER A 90 21.33 -12.94 -2.69
CA SER A 90 21.34 -14.20 -3.43
C SER A 90 20.30 -15.14 -2.82
N ARG A 91 19.18 -15.37 -3.50
CA ARG A 91 18.50 -16.68 -3.57
C ARG A 91 17.34 -16.67 -4.56
N ARG A 92 17.66 -17.22 -5.73
CA ARG A 92 16.84 -17.86 -6.77
C ARG A 92 15.39 -18.19 -6.31
N CYS A 93 14.42 -17.37 -6.70
CA CYS A 93 13.01 -17.75 -6.74
C CYS A 93 12.75 -18.56 -8.03
N PRO A 94 12.08 -19.72 -7.99
CA PRO A 94 11.53 -20.31 -9.20
C PRO A 94 10.37 -19.43 -9.68
N ALA A 95 10.44 -19.02 -10.94
CA ALA A 95 9.40 -18.26 -11.61
C ALA A 95 8.06 -19.01 -11.58
N TRP A 96 6.98 -18.27 -11.29
CA TRP A 96 5.60 -18.70 -11.48
C TRP A 96 5.42 -19.14 -12.94
N GLN A 97 5.15 -20.42 -13.17
CA GLN A 97 4.58 -20.91 -14.42
C GLN A 97 3.13 -21.27 -14.12
N GLY A 98 2.21 -20.61 -14.83
CA GLY A 98 0.77 -20.89 -14.80
C GLY A 98 0.40 -22.11 -15.63
#